data_AF-A0A8S4SJ98-F1
#
_entry.id   AF-A0A8S4SJ98-F1
#
_cell.length_a   1.000
_cell.length_b   1.000
_cell.length_c   1.000
_cell.angle_alpha   90.00
_cell.angle_beta   90.00
_cell.angle_gamma   90.00
#
_symmetry.space_group_name_H-M   'P 1'
#
loop_
_entity.id
_entity.type
_entity.pdbx_description
1 polymer ?
#
loop_
_entity_poly.entity_id
_entity_poly.type
_entity_poly.pdbx_seq_one_letter_code
_entity_poly.pdbx_strand_id
1 'polypeptide(L)' 'MLRIPWNAFRTNKAILEELCITQRLSSIVQARILTFFGHVSRRDNDSIERLVVPRFFLGQPDVHLEIAHEMG' A
#
# COMPACT_ATOMS: atom_id res chain seq x y z
N MET A 1 -2.34 -5.39 25.10
CA MET A 1 -2.87 -6.73 24.77
C MET A 1 -4.15 -6.91 25.58
N LEU A 2 -5.27 -7.31 24.93
CA LEU A 2 -6.54 -7.53 25.62
C LEU A 2 -6.34 -8.60 26.70
N ARG A 3 -6.59 -8.27 27.98
CA ARG A 3 -6.39 -9.17 29.14
C ARG A 3 -7.53 -10.20 29.22
N ILE A 4 -7.83 -10.87 28.11
CA ILE A 4 -8.93 -11.82 27.98
C ILE A 4 -8.37 -13.23 28.20
N PRO A 5 -9.04 -14.08 29.02
CA PRO A 5 -8.70 -15.48 29.15
C PRO A 5 -8.78 -16.20 27.80
N TRP A 6 -7.81 -17.07 27.50
CA TRP A 6 -7.73 -17.77 26.22
C TRP A 6 -8.92 -18.72 25.94
N ASN A 7 -9.67 -19.10 26.98
CA ASN A 7 -10.84 -19.97 26.91
C ASN A 7 -12.17 -19.22 26.92
N ALA A 8 -12.17 -17.88 26.97
CA ALA A 8 -13.39 -17.10 26.99
C ALA A 8 -14.01 -17.05 25.58
N PHE A 9 -15.25 -17.52 25.45
CA PHE A 9 -15.97 -17.45 24.18
C PHE A 9 -16.46 -16.01 23.95
N ARG A 10 -15.82 -15.30 23.02
CA ARG A 10 -16.17 -13.93 22.64
C ARG A 10 -16.33 -13.85 21.13
N THR A 11 -17.36 -13.14 20.68
CA THR A 11 -17.54 -12.82 19.27
C THR A 11 -16.74 -11.57 18.91
N ASN A 12 -16.31 -11.45 17.65
CA ASN A 12 -15.65 -10.24 17.15
C ASN A 12 -16.49 -8.98 17.42
N LYS A 13 -17.82 -9.10 17.33
CA LYS A 13 -18.76 -8.01 17.65
C LYS A 13 -18.62 -7.53 19.10
N ALA A 14 -18.67 -8.45 20.07
CA ALA A 14 -18.57 -8.09 21.50
C ALA A 14 -17.21 -7.47 21.86
N ILE A 15 -16.13 -7.91 21.21
CA ILE A 15 -14.79 -7.33 21.41
C ILE A 15 -14.74 -5.90 20.86
N LEU A 16 -15.29 -5.67 19.66
CA LEU A 16 -15.31 -4.34 19.03
C LEU A 16 -16.15 -3.34 19.83
N GLU A 17 -17.27 -3.80 20.42
CA GLU A 17 -18.11 -3.00 21.31
C GLU A 17 -17.36 -2.64 22.62
N GLU A 18 -16.70 -3.61 23.26
CA GLU A 18 -15.92 -3.37 24.49
C GLU A 18 -14.72 -2.44 24.27
N LEU A 19 -14.07 -2.53 23.12
CA LEU A 19 -12.97 -1.66 22.73
C LEU A 19 -13.43 -0.25 22.36
N CYS A 20 -14.74 0.00 22.27
CA CYS A 20 -15.33 1.27 21.84
C CYS A 20 -14.67 1.80 20.54
N ILE A 21 -14.46 0.93 19.55
CA ILE A 21 -13.79 1.35 18.31
C ILE A 21 -14.68 2.35 17.55
N THR A 22 -14.27 3.61 17.57
CA THR A 22 -14.98 4.71 16.90
C THR A 22 -14.71 4.78 15.40
N GLN A 23 -13.57 4.24 14.96
CA GLN A 23 -13.16 4.24 13.55
C GLN A 23 -12.49 2.93 13.18
N ARG A 24 -12.91 2.33 12.06
CA ARG A 24 -12.27 1.14 11.52
C ARG A 24 -10.89 1.50 10.97
N LEU A 25 -9.89 0.65 11.20
CA LEU A 25 -8.56 0.83 10.63
C LEU A 25 -8.61 0.99 9.10
N SER A 26 -9.49 0.24 8.43
CA SER A 26 -9.71 0.37 6.98
C SER A 26 -10.10 1.79 6.56
N SER A 27 -10.96 2.45 7.34
CA SER A 27 -11.39 3.83 7.07
C SER A 27 -10.25 4.81 7.29
N ILE A 28 -9.42 4.60 8.31
CA ILE A 28 -8.22 5.41 8.57
C ILE A 28 -7.22 5.26 7.41
N VAL A 29 -6.98 4.02 6.97
CA VAL A 29 -6.07 3.72 5.87
C VAL A 29 -6.58 4.34 4.56
N GLN A 30 -7.87 4.20 4.25
CA GLN A 30 -8.50 4.85 3.09
C GLN A 30 -8.37 6.36 3.14
N ALA A 31 -8.65 6.99 4.28
CA ALA A 31 -8.50 8.44 4.44
C ALA A 31 -7.07 8.90 4.19
N ARG A 32 -6.07 8.15 4.68
CA ARG A 32 -4.65 8.45 4.46
C ARG A 32 -4.26 8.30 2.99
N ILE A 33 -4.72 7.25 2.32
CA ILE A 33 -4.50 7.03 0.88
C ILE A 33 -5.05 8.21 0.08
N LEU A 34 -6.30 8.59 0.32
CA LEU A 34 -6.94 9.71 -0.39
C LEU A 34 -6.27 11.05 -0.10
N THR A 35 -5.87 11.29 1.15
CA THR A 35 -5.15 12.50 1.54
C THR A 35 -3.79 12.58 0.83
N PHE A 36 -3.07 11.46 0.76
CA PHE A 36 -1.79 11.36 0.08
C PHE A 36 -1.93 11.66 -1.42
N PHE A 37 -2.81 10.94 -2.13
CA PHE A 37 -3.01 11.15 -3.56
C PHE A 37 -3.62 12.52 -3.87
N GLY A 38 -4.49 13.04 -3.01
CA GLY A 38 -5.02 14.39 -3.12
C GLY A 38 -3.96 15.48 -2.93
N HIS A 39 -2.98 15.26 -2.03
CA HIS A 39 -1.84 16.18 -1.88
C HIS A 39 -0.93 16.14 -3.10
N VAL A 40 -0.62 14.94 -3.59
CA VAL A 40 0.19 14.74 -4.80
C VAL A 40 -0.44 15.45 -5.98
N SER A 41 -1.70 15.14 -6.30
CA SER A 41 -2.40 15.66 -7.48
C SER A 41 -2.51 17.19 -7.52
N ARG A 42 -2.36 17.88 -6.38
CA ARG A 42 -2.41 19.35 -6.31
C ARG A 42 -1.04 20.02 -6.49
N ARG A 43 0.05 19.26 -6.44
CA ARG A 43 1.42 19.81 -6.44
C ARG A 43 1.91 20.18 -7.83
N ASP A 44 1.58 19.35 -8.85
CA ASP A 44 1.84 19.58 -10.28
C ASP A 44 1.02 18.57 -11.11
N ASN A 45 0.73 18.88 -12.38
CA ASN A 45 -0.12 18.03 -13.24
C ASN A 45 0.49 16.62 -13.47
N ASP A 46 1.82 16.51 -13.52
CA ASP A 46 2.53 15.25 -13.80
C ASP A 46 2.95 14.49 -12.53
N SER A 47 2.60 15.03 -11.35
CA SER A 47 3.03 14.49 -10.04
C SER A 47 2.50 13.08 -9.76
N ILE A 48 1.27 12.79 -10.22
CA ILE A 48 0.65 11.46 -10.09
C ILE A 48 1.32 10.48 -11.06
N GLU A 49 1.57 10.88 -12.31
CA GLU A 49 2.23 10.02 -13.30
C GLU A 49 3.62 9.58 -12.84
N ARG A 50 4.38 10.50 -12.21
CA ARG A 50 5.68 10.21 -11.60
C ARG A 50 5.62 9.22 -10.43
N LEU A 51 4.49 9.13 -9.73
CA LEU A 51 4.27 8.13 -8.67
C LEU A 51 3.77 6.79 -9.21
N VAL A 52 3.06 6.82 -10.33
CA VAL A 52 2.45 5.63 -10.94
C VAL A 52 3.44 4.88 -11.82
N VAL A 53 4.63 5.44 -12.13
CA VAL A 53 5.66 4.82 -12.97
C VAL A 53 5.79 3.33 -12.63
N PRO A 54 5.25 2.46 -13.49
CA PRO A 54 5.44 1.05 -13.30
C PRO A 54 6.93 0.80 -13.45
N ARG A 55 7.51 0.03 -12.53
CA ARG A 55 8.85 -0.55 -12.72
C ARG A 55 8.97 -1.34 -14.05
N PHE A 56 7.85 -1.55 -14.74
CA PHE A 56 7.73 -2.13 -16.07
C PHE A 56 8.07 -1.17 -17.24
N PHE A 57 8.11 0.15 -17.04
CA PHE A 57 8.43 1.13 -18.10
C PHE A 57 9.84 1.75 -17.98
N LEU A 58 10.58 1.47 -16.91
CA LEU A 58 12.04 1.59 -16.99
C LEU A 58 12.53 0.36 -17.74
N GLY A 59 12.55 0.48 -19.07
CA GLY A 59 13.20 -0.47 -19.95
C GLY A 59 14.54 -0.87 -19.33
N GLN A 60 14.70 -2.18 -19.11
CA GLN A 60 16.01 -2.76 -18.86
C GLN A 60 16.93 -2.25 -19.98
N PRO A 61 17.99 -1.49 -19.70
CA PRO A 61 19.07 -1.37 -20.64
C PRO A 61 19.82 -2.71 -20.62
N ASP A 62 20.01 -3.27 -21.82
CA ASP A 62 21.12 -4.19 -22.13
C ASP A 62 21.06 -5.63 -21.60
N VAL A 63 20.20 -6.47 -22.19
CA VAL A 63 20.44 -7.94 -22.28
C VAL A 63 20.68 -8.40 -23.73
N HIS A 64 20.90 -7.46 -24.67
CA HIS A 64 21.21 -7.81 -26.07
C HIS A 64 22.68 -7.67 -26.47
N LEU A 65 23.59 -7.37 -25.53
CA LEU A 65 25.02 -7.20 -25.84
C LEU A 65 25.95 -8.27 -25.23
N GLU A 66 25.43 -9.42 -24.80
CA GLU A 66 26.29 -10.51 -24.29
C GLU A 66 26.35 -11.74 -25.21
N ILE A 67 25.52 -11.82 -26.27
CA ILE A 67 25.56 -12.95 -27.22
C ILE A 67 26.45 -12.63 -28.45
N ALA A 68 26.78 -11.35 -28.68
CA ALA A 68 27.61 -10.95 -29.82
C ALA A 68 29.13 -11.12 -29.59
N HIS A 69 29.57 -11.41 -28.36
CA HIS A 69 31.00 -11.60 -28.03
C HIS A 69 31.39 -13.09 -27.84
N GLU A 70 30.43 -14.02 -27.96
CA GLU A 70 30.70 -15.48 -27.94
C GLU A 70 30.60 -16.14 -29.33
N MET A 71 30.30 -15.36 -30.38
CA MET A 71 30.22 -15.82 -31.77
C MET A 71 31.20 -15.05 -32.68
N GLY A 72 32.41 -14.83 -32.18
CA GLY A 72 33.56 -14.32 -32.92
C GLY A 72 34.76 -15.23 -32.75
#